data_AF-A0A1A8FQU9-F1
#
_entry.id   AF-A0A1A8FQU9-F1
#
_cell.length_a   1.000
_cell.length_b   1.000
_cell.length_c   1.000
_cell.angle_alpha   90.00
_cell.angle_beta   90.00
_cell.angle_gamma   90.00
#
_symmetry.space_group_name_H-M   'P 1'
#
loop_
_entity.id
_entity.type
_entity.pdbx_description
1 polymer ?
#
loop_
_entity_poly.entity_id
_entity_poly.type
_entity_poly.pdbx_seq_one_letter_code
_entity_poly.pdbx_strand_id
1 'polypeptide(L)'
;YNLNKDTIDSHRYSYLGYAVTAGHFSSPDMIDIAAGAPQHNGVGKVYIFKTDGASLVKSFQASGKMMGSYFGSSLCAVDLNQDGLSDLLVGAPMHSQLRDEGQVSVYISKGNGVMEEDAVLTGDNAFNAHFGECLAAIGDIDDDGYQDVAIGAPKEDDYGGAVYIYHGDATG
;
A
#
# COMPACT_ATOMS: atom_id res chain seq x y z
N TYR A 1 10.61 -28.68 18.03
CA TYR A 1 11.33 -27.41 18.01
C TYR A 1 12.06 -27.27 16.69
N ASN A 2 11.54 -26.39 15.82
CA ASN A 2 12.29 -25.68 14.78
C ASN A 2 11.42 -24.50 14.33
N LEU A 3 11.42 -23.46 15.16
CA LEU A 3 10.93 -22.13 14.83
C LEU A 3 12.09 -21.44 14.12
N ASN A 4 12.07 -21.39 12.78
CA ASN A 4 12.81 -20.45 11.91
C ASN A 4 12.64 -20.82 10.43
N LYS A 5 11.39 -20.92 9.98
CA LYS A 5 11.04 -20.76 8.57
C LYS A 5 9.84 -19.85 8.50
N ASP A 6 10.10 -18.56 8.45
CA ASP A 6 9.20 -17.55 7.86
C ASP A 6 9.03 -17.82 6.36
N THR A 7 8.64 -19.04 6.00
CA THR A 7 8.12 -19.31 4.66
C THR A 7 6.87 -18.47 4.52
N ILE A 8 6.88 -17.54 3.55
CA ILE A 8 5.65 -16.91 3.06
C ILE A 8 4.67 -18.05 2.87
N ASP A 9 3.62 -18.05 3.69
CA ASP A 9 2.70 -19.17 3.75
C ASP A 9 2.14 -19.35 2.34
N SER A 10 2.46 -20.46 1.69
CA SER A 10 2.08 -20.73 0.31
C SER A 10 0.61 -21.14 0.26
N HIS A 11 -0.26 -20.35 0.90
CA HIS A 11 -1.69 -20.44 0.72
C HIS A 11 -1.93 -20.31 -0.78
N ARG A 12 -2.29 -21.45 -1.40
CA ARG A 12 -2.73 -21.49 -2.79
C ARG A 12 -3.81 -20.41 -2.93
N TYR A 13 -3.73 -19.63 -4.00
CA TYR A 13 -4.67 -18.54 -4.31
C TYR A 13 -4.53 -17.25 -3.48
N SER A 14 -3.38 -16.98 -2.85
CA SER A 14 -3.14 -15.66 -2.20
C SER A 14 -3.00 -14.50 -3.19
N TYR A 15 -2.65 -14.80 -4.44
CA TYR A 15 -2.34 -13.84 -5.50
C TYR A 15 -1.16 -12.92 -5.13
N LEU A 16 -0.14 -13.46 -4.45
CA LEU A 16 1.09 -12.72 -4.21
C LEU A 16 1.71 -12.23 -5.53
N GLY A 17 2.03 -10.94 -5.59
CA GLY A 17 2.53 -10.28 -6.78
C GLY A 17 1.44 -9.70 -7.67
N TYR A 18 0.18 -9.64 -7.20
CA TYR A 18 -0.91 -8.96 -7.90
C TYR A 18 -0.58 -7.49 -8.17
N ALA A 19 0.00 -6.83 -7.18
CA ALA A 19 0.64 -5.53 -7.30
C ALA A 19 2.06 -5.58 -6.75
N VAL A 20 2.95 -4.77 -7.33
CA VAL A 20 4.35 -4.64 -6.91
C VAL A 20 4.77 -3.18 -6.97
N THR A 21 5.64 -2.77 -6.06
CA THR A 21 6.36 -1.49 -6.12
C THR A 21 7.75 -1.67 -5.51
N ALA A 22 8.64 -0.70 -5.71
CA ALA A 22 9.97 -0.68 -5.12
C ALA A 22 10.24 0.69 -4.49
N GLY A 23 10.99 0.70 -3.40
CA GLY A 23 11.29 1.92 -2.66
C GLY A 23 12.38 1.70 -1.62
N HIS A 24 12.80 2.78 -0.97
CA HIS A 24 13.81 2.79 0.08
C HIS A 24 13.16 2.63 1.46
N PHE A 25 12.52 1.49 1.72
CA PHE A 25 11.77 1.29 2.97
C PHE A 25 12.70 1.10 4.17
N SER A 26 13.81 0.38 4.02
CA SER A 26 14.65 0.02 5.16
C SER A 26 15.89 0.89 5.35
N SER A 27 16.42 1.47 4.28
CA SER A 27 17.58 2.36 4.28
C SER A 27 17.59 3.18 2.98
N PRO A 28 18.08 4.43 2.99
CA PRO A 28 18.22 5.24 1.78
C PRO A 28 19.10 4.58 0.71
N ASP A 29 20.03 3.71 1.10
CA ASP A 29 20.99 3.06 0.18
C ASP A 29 20.52 1.69 -0.35
N MET A 30 19.36 1.20 0.09
CA MET A 30 18.86 -0.13 -0.25
C MET A 30 17.50 -0.03 -0.92
N ILE A 31 17.35 -0.66 -2.09
CA ILE A 31 16.05 -0.80 -2.74
C ILE A 31 15.38 -2.07 -2.21
N ASP A 32 14.20 -1.89 -1.68
CA ASP A 32 13.31 -2.94 -1.18
C ASP A 32 12.13 -3.12 -2.12
N ILE A 33 11.54 -4.31 -2.13
CA ILE A 33 10.41 -4.66 -3.00
C ILE A 33 9.17 -4.89 -2.15
N ALA A 34 8.09 -4.16 -2.43
CA ALA A 34 6.79 -4.42 -1.84
C ALA A 34 5.91 -5.22 -2.81
N ALA A 35 5.19 -6.22 -2.30
CA ALA A 35 4.28 -7.03 -3.10
C ALA A 35 2.97 -7.32 -2.36
N GLY A 36 1.87 -7.20 -3.09
CA GLY A 36 0.52 -7.39 -2.60
C GLY A 36 -0.01 -8.80 -2.84
N ALA A 37 -0.86 -9.29 -1.94
CA ALA A 37 -1.50 -10.59 -1.97
C ALA A 37 -2.98 -10.44 -1.54
N PRO A 38 -3.84 -9.85 -2.39
CA PRO A 38 -5.18 -9.38 -2.02
C PRO A 38 -6.16 -10.48 -1.62
N GLN A 39 -5.91 -11.74 -2.01
CA GLN A 39 -6.75 -12.87 -1.63
C GLN A 39 -6.24 -13.66 -0.42
N HIS A 40 -5.10 -13.27 0.16
CA HIS A 40 -4.54 -13.96 1.31
C HIS A 40 -5.55 -14.00 2.48
N ASN A 41 -5.95 -15.21 2.89
CA ASN A 41 -6.96 -15.47 3.92
C ASN A 41 -8.29 -14.72 3.72
N GLY A 42 -8.61 -14.33 2.48
CA GLY A 42 -9.80 -13.55 2.16
C GLY A 42 -9.80 -12.11 2.67
N VAL A 43 -8.77 -11.65 3.37
CA VAL A 43 -8.65 -10.26 3.88
C VAL A 43 -7.61 -9.44 3.11
N GLY A 44 -6.63 -10.11 2.49
CA GLY A 44 -5.52 -9.46 1.80
C GLY A 44 -4.31 -9.22 2.69
N LYS A 45 -3.13 -9.16 2.06
CA LYS A 45 -1.84 -8.89 2.71
C LYS A 45 -0.92 -8.09 1.80
N VAL A 46 0.04 -7.42 2.41
CA VAL A 46 1.21 -6.84 1.75
C VAL A 46 2.48 -7.33 2.44
N TYR A 47 3.55 -7.45 1.67
CA TYR A 47 4.87 -7.83 2.14
C TYR A 47 5.91 -6.84 1.61
N ILE A 48 6.95 -6.57 2.38
CA ILE A 48 8.17 -5.93 1.90
C ILE A 48 9.31 -6.93 2.01
N PHE A 49 10.16 -6.95 1.00
CA PHE A 49 11.30 -7.85 0.87
C PHE A 49 12.59 -7.04 0.66
N LYS A 50 13.63 -7.43 1.38
CA LYS A 50 15.02 -7.04 1.13
C LYS A 50 15.64 -8.04 0.16
N THR A 51 16.52 -7.56 -0.73
CA THR A 51 17.35 -8.43 -1.55
C THR A 51 18.58 -8.87 -0.78
N ASP A 52 18.77 -10.18 -0.64
CA ASP A 52 19.99 -10.80 -0.10
C ASP A 52 20.61 -11.70 -1.18
N GLY A 53 21.54 -11.14 -1.95
CA GLY A 53 22.09 -11.77 -3.15
C GLY A 53 21.00 -12.05 -4.19
N ALA A 54 20.70 -13.33 -4.43
CA ALA A 54 19.64 -13.77 -5.34
C ALA A 54 18.31 -14.12 -4.63
N SER A 55 18.24 -13.94 -3.30
CA SER A 55 17.07 -14.30 -2.50
C SER A 55 16.31 -13.05 -2.04
N LEU A 56 15.01 -13.19 -1.86
CA LEU A 56 14.16 -12.18 -1.22
C LEU A 56 13.90 -12.59 0.23
N VAL A 57 14.26 -11.71 1.16
CA VAL A 57 14.05 -11.91 2.60
C VAL A 57 12.97 -10.93 3.05
N LYS A 58 11.86 -11.48 3.56
CA LYS A 58 10.74 -10.68 4.08
C LYS A 58 11.23 -9.82 5.26
N SER A 59 11.08 -8.50 5.14
CA SER A 59 11.40 -7.52 6.19
C SER A 59 10.15 -7.03 6.92
N PHE A 60 9.02 -6.90 6.22
CA PHE A 60 7.75 -6.43 6.77
C PHE A 60 6.57 -7.18 6.17
N GLN A 61 5.45 -7.19 6.90
CA GLN A 61 4.15 -7.61 6.40
C GLN A 61 3.02 -6.88 7.12
N ALA A 62 1.94 -6.59 6.42
CA ALA A 62 0.68 -6.13 6.99
C ALA A 62 -0.51 -6.91 6.41
N SER A 63 -1.61 -6.97 7.17
CA SER A 63 -2.84 -7.67 6.77
C SER A 63 -3.99 -6.69 6.72
N GLY A 64 -4.89 -6.88 5.75
CA GLY A 64 -6.14 -6.13 5.69
C GLY A 64 -7.01 -6.38 6.92
N LYS A 65 -7.86 -5.40 7.24
CA LYS A 65 -8.75 -5.43 8.41
C LYS A 65 -10.11 -6.07 8.12
N MET A 66 -10.51 -6.15 6.84
CA MET A 66 -11.84 -6.56 6.43
C MET A 66 -11.80 -7.68 5.37
N MET A 67 -12.66 -8.68 5.56
CA MET A 67 -12.83 -9.77 4.59
C MET A 67 -13.44 -9.24 3.30
N GLY A 68 -12.89 -9.65 2.16
CA GLY A 68 -13.31 -9.19 0.84
C GLY A 68 -12.76 -7.83 0.44
N SER A 69 -12.03 -7.12 1.31
CA SER A 69 -11.55 -5.75 1.02
C SER A 69 -10.51 -5.67 -0.09
N TYR A 70 -9.90 -6.80 -0.45
CA TYR A 70 -8.89 -6.89 -1.50
C TYR A 70 -7.64 -6.04 -1.19
N PHE A 71 -7.28 -5.94 0.10
CA PHE A 71 -6.14 -5.19 0.61
C PHE A 71 -4.80 -5.67 0.01
N GLY A 72 -4.04 -4.74 -0.56
CA GLY A 72 -2.81 -5.04 -1.30
C GLY A 72 -3.06 -5.31 -2.79
N SER A 73 -4.16 -4.81 -3.35
CA SER A 73 -4.43 -4.91 -4.79
C SER A 73 -3.78 -3.80 -5.62
N SER A 74 -3.44 -2.69 -4.99
CA SER A 74 -2.61 -1.61 -5.54
C SER A 74 -1.62 -1.16 -4.47
N LEU A 75 -0.43 -0.72 -4.90
CA LEU A 75 0.65 -0.27 -4.02
C LEU A 75 1.31 0.97 -4.62
N CYS A 76 1.72 1.90 -3.78
CA CYS A 76 2.54 3.04 -4.19
C CYS A 76 3.63 3.30 -3.13
N ALA A 77 4.88 3.46 -3.59
CA ALA A 77 6.01 3.82 -2.75
C ALA A 77 6.36 5.29 -3.02
N VAL A 78 6.46 6.09 -1.96
CA VAL A 78 6.67 7.55 -2.04
C VAL A 78 7.18 8.05 -0.69
N ASP A 79 8.13 9.00 -0.67
CA ASP A 79 8.62 9.62 0.57
C ASP A 79 7.74 10.83 0.90
N LEU A 80 6.70 10.64 1.73
CA LEU A 80 5.68 11.65 1.99
C LEU A 80 6.18 12.73 2.94
N ASN A 81 7.03 12.34 3.89
CA ASN A 81 7.54 13.21 4.95
C ASN A 81 8.96 13.75 4.72
N GLN A 82 9.56 13.40 3.58
CA GLN A 82 10.89 13.83 3.15
C GLN A 82 12.01 13.46 4.13
N ASP A 83 11.91 12.28 4.76
CA ASP A 83 12.94 11.76 5.66
C ASP A 83 14.02 10.93 4.97
N GLY A 84 13.87 10.71 3.65
CA GLY A 84 14.79 9.93 2.81
C GLY A 84 14.45 8.44 2.74
N LEU A 85 13.36 8.00 3.38
CA LEU A 85 12.80 6.66 3.28
C LEU A 85 11.48 6.71 2.51
N SER A 86 11.23 5.68 1.71
CA SER A 86 9.93 5.55 1.06
C SER A 86 8.88 5.08 2.08
N ASP A 87 7.74 5.72 2.09
CA ASP A 87 6.49 5.29 2.70
C ASP A 87 5.68 4.43 1.72
N LEU A 88 4.66 3.75 2.24
CA LEU A 88 3.87 2.80 1.46
C LEU A 88 2.37 3.07 1.58
N LEU A 89 1.72 3.33 0.45
CA LEU A 89 0.28 3.31 0.33
C LEU A 89 -0.20 1.94 -0.14
N VAL A 90 -1.26 1.44 0.48
CA VAL A 90 -1.83 0.12 0.19
C VAL A 90 -3.34 0.23 -0.05
N GLY A 91 -3.77 -0.07 -1.28
CA GLY A 91 -5.18 0.00 -1.65
C GLY A 91 -5.99 -1.25 -1.26
N ALA A 92 -7.24 -0.99 -0.87
CA ALA A 92 -8.29 -1.95 -0.57
C ALA A 92 -9.61 -1.48 -1.21
N PRO A 93 -9.73 -1.48 -2.55
CA PRO A 93 -10.85 -0.88 -3.28
C PRO A 93 -12.20 -1.58 -3.05
N MET A 94 -12.20 -2.81 -2.55
CA MET A 94 -13.42 -3.54 -2.18
C MET A 94 -13.77 -3.40 -0.69
N HIS A 95 -13.07 -2.51 0.04
CA HIS A 95 -13.47 -2.18 1.41
C HIS A 95 -14.88 -1.62 1.40
N SER A 96 -15.75 -2.18 2.26
CA SER A 96 -17.18 -1.91 2.26
C SER A 96 -17.65 -1.43 3.63
N GLN A 97 -18.11 -0.18 3.70
CA GLN A 97 -18.95 0.30 4.80
C GLN A 97 -20.43 0.02 4.50
N LEU A 98 -20.87 0.38 3.29
CA LEU A 98 -22.17 0.01 2.73
C LEU A 98 -21.98 -0.88 1.51
N ARG A 99 -21.12 -0.49 0.56
CA ARG A 99 -20.73 -1.30 -0.62
C ARG A 99 -19.54 -0.70 -1.36
N ASP A 100 -18.40 -1.39 -1.33
CA ASP A 100 -17.23 -1.17 -2.18
C ASP A 100 -16.83 0.32 -2.34
N GLU A 101 -16.92 1.10 -1.25
CA GLU A 101 -16.45 2.50 -1.23
C GLU A 101 -14.96 2.57 -1.52
N GLY A 102 -14.20 1.60 -0.98
CA GLY A 102 -12.75 1.54 -1.08
C GLY A 102 -12.05 2.30 0.02
N GLN A 103 -10.76 2.01 0.19
CA GLN A 103 -9.91 2.54 1.24
C GLN A 103 -8.44 2.43 0.84
N VAL A 104 -7.60 3.32 1.35
CA VAL A 104 -6.14 3.23 1.26
C VAL A 104 -5.53 3.39 2.65
N SER A 105 -4.68 2.44 3.06
CA SER A 105 -3.87 2.57 4.27
C SER A 105 -2.51 3.19 3.92
N VAL A 106 -2.07 4.15 4.74
CA VAL A 106 -0.76 4.81 4.62
C VAL A 106 0.16 4.25 5.70
N TYR A 107 1.31 3.75 5.30
CA TYR A 107 2.35 3.25 6.20
C TYR A 107 3.60 4.09 6.09
N ILE A 108 3.97 4.75 7.19
CA ILE A 108 5.19 5.54 7.27
C ILE A 108 6.36 4.66 7.66
N SER A 109 7.47 4.76 6.93
CA SER A 109 8.68 4.01 7.28
C SER A 109 9.37 4.65 8.49
N LYS A 110 9.87 3.80 9.39
CA LYS A 110 10.80 4.21 10.47
C LYS A 110 12.20 3.64 10.24
N GLY A 111 12.46 3.12 9.04
CA GLY A 111 13.71 2.49 8.64
C GLY A 111 13.88 1.10 9.24
N ASN A 112 14.96 0.43 8.83
CA ASN A 112 15.29 -0.94 9.22
C ASN A 112 14.20 -2.00 8.93
N GLY A 113 13.19 -1.68 8.13
CA GLY A 113 12.04 -2.54 7.84
C GLY A 113 10.87 -2.40 8.83
N VAL A 114 10.90 -1.37 9.68
CA VAL A 114 9.75 -1.00 10.52
C VAL A 114 8.86 -0.05 9.71
N MET A 115 7.58 -0.40 9.61
CA MET A 115 6.54 0.46 9.03
C MET A 115 5.42 0.62 10.05
N GLU A 116 4.91 1.84 10.21
CA GLU A 116 3.79 2.16 11.11
C GLU A 116 2.59 2.63 10.28
N GLU A 117 1.41 2.08 10.53
CA GLU A 117 0.18 2.58 9.90
C GLU A 117 -0.17 3.92 10.52
N ASP A 118 -0.08 4.99 9.74
CA ASP A 118 -0.29 6.35 10.22
C ASP A 118 -1.71 6.84 9.93
N ALA A 119 -2.15 6.67 8.69
CA ALA A 119 -3.44 7.17 8.23
C ALA A 119 -4.22 6.15 7.39
N VAL A 120 -5.52 6.43 7.26
CA VAL A 120 -6.44 5.69 6.40
C VAL A 120 -7.26 6.69 5.60
N LEU A 121 -7.15 6.62 4.28
CA LEU A 121 -7.81 7.53 3.33
C LEU A 121 -9.05 6.85 2.73
N THR A 122 -10.12 7.62 2.53
CA THR A 122 -11.42 7.11 2.05
C THR A 122 -12.03 7.93 0.91
N GLY A 123 -11.33 8.94 0.37
CA GLY A 123 -11.93 9.90 -0.56
C GLY A 123 -13.21 10.51 0.03
N ASP A 124 -14.23 10.67 -0.81
CA ASP A 124 -15.57 11.11 -0.38
C ASP A 124 -16.44 9.98 0.21
N ASN A 125 -15.88 8.77 0.36
CA ASN A 125 -16.58 7.57 0.82
C ASN A 125 -17.85 7.28 0.01
N ALA A 126 -17.76 7.51 -1.30
CA ALA A 126 -18.87 7.36 -2.22
C ALA A 126 -19.21 5.88 -2.46
N PHE A 127 -20.51 5.61 -2.59
CA PHE A 127 -21.03 4.26 -2.78
C PHE A 127 -20.45 3.60 -4.04
N ASN A 128 -19.88 2.41 -3.89
CA ASN A 128 -19.32 1.59 -4.98
C ASN A 128 -18.25 2.35 -5.80
N ALA A 129 -17.51 3.27 -5.18
CA ALA A 129 -16.54 4.13 -5.86
C ALA A 129 -15.22 3.40 -6.23
N HIS A 130 -14.89 2.33 -5.51
CA HIS A 130 -13.61 1.63 -5.65
C HIS A 130 -12.40 2.55 -5.40
N PHE A 131 -12.48 3.42 -4.38
CA PHE A 131 -11.37 4.27 -4.00
C PHE A 131 -10.13 3.44 -3.64
N GLY A 132 -8.99 3.77 -4.23
CA GLY A 132 -7.74 3.02 -4.05
C GLY A 132 -7.51 1.91 -5.08
N GLU A 133 -8.32 1.84 -6.15
CA GLU A 133 -8.09 0.86 -7.24
C GLU A 133 -6.75 1.13 -7.96
N CYS A 134 -6.36 2.40 -8.10
CA CYS A 134 -5.04 2.79 -8.60
C CYS A 134 -4.43 3.89 -7.73
N LEU A 135 -3.10 3.85 -7.61
CA LEU A 135 -2.29 4.76 -6.79
C LEU A 135 -1.09 5.22 -7.62
N ALA A 136 -0.72 6.48 -7.53
CA ALA A 136 0.47 7.02 -8.19
C ALA A 136 1.13 8.11 -7.33
N ALA A 137 2.44 8.05 -7.21
CA ALA A 137 3.23 9.20 -6.77
C ALA A 137 3.28 10.19 -7.93
N ILE A 138 2.95 11.46 -7.67
CA ILE A 138 2.84 12.49 -8.70
C ILE A 138 3.92 13.58 -8.57
N GLY A 139 4.79 13.45 -7.57
CA GLY A 139 5.81 14.45 -7.23
C GLY A 139 5.24 15.51 -6.30
N ASP A 140 6.07 16.48 -5.95
CA ASP A 140 5.66 17.70 -5.27
C ASP A 140 4.99 18.62 -6.31
N ILE A 141 3.66 18.64 -6.36
CA ILE A 141 2.91 19.35 -7.40
C ILE A 141 2.48 20.76 -6.96
N ASP A 142 2.48 21.04 -5.66
CA ASP A 142 2.19 22.36 -5.09
C ASP A 142 3.43 23.14 -4.61
N ASP A 143 4.63 22.57 -4.79
CA ASP A 143 5.96 23.17 -4.53
C ASP A 143 6.15 23.51 -3.04
N ASP A 144 5.63 22.65 -2.16
CA ASP A 144 5.71 22.82 -0.70
C ASP A 144 6.91 22.10 -0.07
N GLY A 145 7.58 21.25 -0.86
CA GLY A 145 8.73 20.46 -0.50
C GLY A 145 8.43 18.99 -0.25
N TYR A 146 7.17 18.54 -0.18
CA TYR A 146 6.76 17.16 0.11
C TYR A 146 6.21 16.45 -1.13
N GLN A 147 6.30 15.12 -1.18
CA GLN A 147 5.79 14.37 -2.33
C GLN A 147 4.28 14.15 -2.22
N ASP A 148 3.56 14.39 -3.31
CA ASP A 148 2.12 14.18 -3.38
C ASP A 148 1.75 12.87 -4.09
N VAL A 149 0.50 12.44 -3.86
CA VAL A 149 -0.07 11.23 -4.45
C VAL A 149 -1.43 11.47 -5.08
N ALA A 150 -1.70 10.72 -6.15
CA ALA A 150 -3.02 10.61 -6.76
C ALA A 150 -3.64 9.23 -6.51
N ILE A 151 -4.93 9.22 -6.18
CA ILE A 151 -5.71 8.02 -5.86
C ILE A 151 -6.96 7.98 -6.74
N GLY A 152 -7.15 6.87 -7.47
CA GLY A 152 -8.32 6.70 -8.33
C GLY A 152 -9.50 6.03 -7.65
N ALA A 153 -10.70 6.48 -8.01
CA ALA A 153 -12.00 5.88 -7.69
C ALA A 153 -12.81 5.71 -8.98
N PRO A 154 -12.48 4.70 -9.82
CA PRO A 154 -12.95 4.64 -11.21
C PRO A 154 -14.45 4.35 -11.35
N LYS A 155 -15.12 3.94 -10.27
CA LYS A 155 -16.56 3.61 -10.30
C LYS A 155 -17.44 4.65 -9.62
N GLU A 156 -16.84 5.70 -9.09
CA GLU A 156 -17.56 6.82 -8.50
C GLU A 156 -18.54 7.45 -9.51
N ASP A 157 -19.62 8.05 -9.02
CA ASP A 157 -20.67 8.69 -9.83
C ASP A 157 -21.20 7.81 -10.96
N ASP A 158 -21.55 6.55 -10.64
CA ASP A 158 -22.05 5.56 -11.60
C ASP A 158 -21.11 5.35 -12.79
N TYR A 159 -19.84 5.04 -12.48
CA TYR A 159 -18.75 4.88 -13.46
C TYR A 159 -18.33 6.15 -14.20
N GLY A 160 -18.69 7.34 -13.68
CA GLY A 160 -18.09 8.60 -14.11
C GLY A 160 -16.61 8.70 -13.77
N GLY A 161 -16.22 8.16 -12.62
CA GLY A 161 -14.86 8.06 -12.14
C GLY A 161 -14.32 9.37 -11.53
N ALA A 162 -13.50 9.24 -10.49
CA ALA A 162 -12.84 10.36 -9.84
C ALA A 162 -11.36 10.07 -9.59
N VAL A 163 -10.57 11.15 -9.44
CA VAL A 163 -9.17 11.11 -8.98
C VAL A 163 -9.03 12.13 -7.87
N TYR A 164 -8.49 11.67 -6.75
CA TYR A 164 -8.22 12.46 -5.56
C TYR A 164 -6.73 12.73 -5.47
N ILE A 165 -6.35 13.94 -5.11
CA ILE A 165 -4.97 14.32 -4.82
C ILE A 165 -4.84 14.48 -3.31
N TYR A 166 -3.83 13.85 -2.73
CA TYR A 166 -3.45 14.00 -1.33
C TYR A 166 -2.03 14.56 -1.29
N HIS A 167 -1.86 15.62 -0.52
CA HIS A 167 -0.57 16.25 -0.31
C HIS A 167 0.17 15.58 0.83
N GLY A 168 1.48 15.40 0.66
CA GLY A 168 2.36 14.97 1.76
C GLY A 168 2.61 16.12 2.73
N ASP A 169 3.07 15.81 3.93
CA ASP A 169 3.54 16.82 4.88
C ASP A 169 4.63 16.25 5.81
N ALA A 170 5.14 17.07 6.74
CA ALA A 170 6.18 16.66 7.68
C ALA A 170 5.82 15.45 8.58
N THR A 171 4.54 15.07 8.65
CA THR A 171 4.03 13.92 9.40
C THR A 171 3.69 12.73 8.51
N GLY A 172 3.42 12.96 7.23
CA GLY A 172 3.18 11.93 6.21
C GLY A 172 1.84 12.06 5.51
#